data_AF-A0A1I4GP62-F1
#
_entry.id   AF-A0A1I4GP62-F1
#
_cell.length_a   1.000
_cell.length_b   1.000
_cell.length_c   1.000
_cell.angle_alpha   90.00
_cell.angle_beta   90.00
_cell.angle_gamma   90.00
#
_symmetry.space_group_name_H-M   'P 1'
#
loop_
_entity.id
_entity.type
_entity.pdbx_description
1 polymer ?
#
loop_
_entity_poly.entity_id
_entity_poly.type
_entity_poly.pdbx_seq_one_letter_code
_entity_poly.pdbx_strand_id
1 'polypeptide(L)'
;MKKLLCIAVICLFGCNNTDTVIYENRSFNDIYSLAEINKSPFCIVLTDSMSNLSKEYIFLLEKNYRHLCDKAVFNLSDINYIENEWYIKWLCPMSIPLTCIFSPDGKLIDLIPGVSKETFLYTEEAINKAETTDFHWPNRFTMNKKSVLPFLDNLLQQKRDIDEGVYSPSELSRLADSLNYPYSNYLKLLGELMEQDTIGARQAAQSLMELETPASLELYKNEFITAKKVLDQNFDISKEPNIRVDSTNIYLTNCKQDKKTPFEVLVYNDGDKPLKISKIHTSCSCVEQHKYEGEIIIKPKKSSPIKFYFTPDTEGEIFRDIFITSNAINMPILHITVSANV
;
A
#
# COMPACT_ATOMS: atom_id res chain seq x y z
N MET A 1 46.03 11.89 -45.16
CA MET A 1 46.09 13.24 -44.56
C MET A 1 44.73 13.60 -43.98
N LYS A 2 44.70 13.85 -42.67
CA LYS A 2 43.64 14.42 -41.80
C LYS A 2 42.19 14.44 -42.34
N LYS A 3 41.36 13.53 -41.82
CA LYS A 3 39.89 13.74 -41.75
C LYS A 3 39.63 14.71 -40.60
N LEU A 4 39.19 15.93 -40.93
CA LEU A 4 38.66 16.90 -39.98
C LEU A 4 37.26 16.40 -39.55
N LEU A 5 37.10 16.07 -38.28
CA LEU A 5 35.80 15.81 -37.67
C LEU A 5 35.26 17.16 -37.19
N CYS A 6 34.38 17.80 -37.97
CA CYS A 6 33.65 18.98 -37.49
C CYS A 6 32.55 18.52 -36.54
N ILE A 7 32.80 18.63 -35.24
CA ILE A 7 31.76 18.53 -34.22
C ILE A 7 30.98 19.84 -34.26
N ALA A 8 29.76 19.79 -34.79
CA ALA A 8 28.81 20.89 -34.70
C ALA A 8 28.30 20.98 -33.26
N VAL A 9 28.82 21.96 -32.52
CA VAL A 9 28.26 22.37 -31.23
C VAL A 9 26.98 23.14 -31.52
N ILE A 10 25.83 22.51 -31.30
CA ILE A 10 24.53 23.18 -31.33
C ILE A 10 24.34 23.81 -29.94
N CYS A 11 24.71 25.07 -29.80
CA CYS A 11 24.29 25.91 -28.68
C CYS A 11 22.81 26.29 -28.87
N LEU A 12 21.90 25.62 -28.15
CA LEU A 12 20.52 26.10 -28.00
C LEU A 12 20.47 27.09 -26.83
N PHE A 13 20.45 28.38 -27.16
CA PHE A 13 20.01 29.42 -26.25
C PHE A 13 18.51 29.68 -26.43
N GLY A 14 17.74 29.33 -25.39
CA GLY A 14 16.79 30.22 -24.74
C GLY A 14 15.50 30.65 -25.47
N CYS A 15 14.40 30.02 -25.06
CA CYS A 15 13.15 30.72 -24.72
C CYS A 15 12.51 29.99 -23.52
N ASN A 16 12.79 30.47 -22.30
CA ASN A 16 12.14 29.98 -21.07
C ASN A 16 10.70 30.51 -20.99
N ASN A 17 9.77 29.81 -21.63
CA ASN A 17 8.43 29.66 -21.10
C ASN A 17 8.39 28.24 -20.52
N THR A 18 8.92 28.07 -19.30
CA THR A 18 8.71 26.82 -18.57
C THR A 18 7.29 26.88 -18.02
N ASP A 19 6.31 26.45 -18.81
CA ASP A 19 5.03 26.04 -18.25
C ASP A 19 5.34 25.09 -17.11
N THR A 20 4.86 25.38 -15.90
CA THR A 20 5.06 24.49 -14.78
C THR A 20 4.31 23.19 -15.05
N VAL A 21 5.10 22.11 -15.19
CA VAL A 21 4.63 20.77 -15.56
C VAL A 21 4.43 19.96 -14.29
N ILE A 22 3.24 19.37 -14.17
CA ILE A 22 2.98 18.26 -13.25
C ILE A 22 3.32 16.98 -14.02
N TYR A 23 4.21 16.17 -13.47
CA TYR A 23 4.59 14.88 -14.02
C TYR A 23 3.63 13.79 -13.54
N GLU A 24 3.53 12.72 -14.30
CA GLU A 24 2.71 11.55 -13.97
C GLU A 24 3.54 10.29 -14.10
N ASN A 25 3.48 9.44 -13.07
CA ASN A 25 4.05 8.09 -13.02
C ASN A 25 5.52 8.01 -13.48
N ARG A 26 6.30 9.07 -13.25
CA ARG A 26 7.75 9.03 -13.45
C ARG A 26 8.41 8.28 -12.29
N SER A 27 9.51 7.60 -12.59
CA SER A 27 10.28 6.90 -11.56
C SER A 27 10.83 7.89 -10.53
N PHE A 28 11.09 7.41 -9.31
CA PHE A 28 11.73 8.21 -8.27
C PHE A 28 13.03 8.84 -8.78
N ASN A 29 13.89 8.04 -9.43
CA ASN A 29 15.19 8.48 -9.91
C ASN A 29 15.07 9.57 -10.98
N ASP A 30 14.11 9.48 -11.90
CA ASP A 30 13.91 10.52 -12.92
C ASP A 30 13.53 11.87 -12.29
N ILE A 31 12.59 11.85 -11.34
CA ILE A 31 12.12 13.06 -10.65
C ILE A 31 13.21 13.61 -9.74
N TYR A 32 13.92 12.74 -9.03
CA TYR A 32 15.05 13.12 -8.20
C TYR A 32 16.16 13.79 -9.02
N SER A 33 16.57 13.19 -10.14
CA SER A 33 17.58 13.79 -11.03
C SER A 33 17.13 15.14 -11.59
N LEU A 34 15.86 15.28 -11.97
CA LEU A 34 15.30 16.56 -12.41
C LEU A 34 15.37 17.62 -11.29
N ALA A 35 14.98 17.25 -10.08
CA ALA A 35 14.98 18.12 -8.91
C ALA A 35 16.40 18.55 -8.51
N GLU A 36 17.36 17.62 -8.55
CA GLU A 36 18.77 17.86 -8.28
C GLU A 36 19.37 18.86 -9.27
N ILE A 37 19.14 18.67 -10.59
CA ILE A 37 19.59 19.58 -11.65
C ILE A 37 19.05 20.99 -11.43
N ASN A 38 17.76 21.08 -11.08
CA ASN A 38 17.08 22.36 -10.87
C ASN A 38 17.34 22.96 -9.48
N LYS A 39 18.00 22.22 -8.58
CA LYS A 39 18.17 22.56 -7.15
C LYS A 39 16.85 22.93 -6.47
N SER A 40 15.77 22.25 -6.85
CA SER A 40 14.41 22.51 -6.39
C SER A 40 13.91 21.35 -5.53
N PRO A 41 13.11 21.60 -4.49
CA PRO A 41 12.34 20.54 -3.83
C PRO A 41 11.45 19.79 -4.83
N PHE A 42 11.04 18.58 -4.47
CA PHE A 42 10.08 17.83 -5.27
C PHE A 42 9.07 17.10 -4.41
N CYS A 43 7.93 16.78 -5.00
CA CYS A 43 6.81 16.12 -4.37
C CYS A 43 6.42 14.90 -5.19
N ILE A 44 6.33 13.75 -4.52
CA ILE A 44 5.69 12.55 -5.07
C ILE A 44 4.33 12.43 -4.38
N VAL A 45 3.27 12.59 -5.15
CA VAL A 45 1.90 12.47 -4.66
C VAL A 45 1.40 11.07 -4.97
N LEU A 46 1.20 10.25 -3.95
CA LEU A 46 0.52 8.98 -4.12
C LEU A 46 -0.96 9.26 -4.38
N THR A 47 -1.46 8.70 -5.47
CA THR A 47 -2.84 8.83 -5.91
C THR A 47 -3.42 7.47 -6.22
N ASP A 48 -4.74 7.37 -6.19
CA ASP A 48 -5.51 6.22 -6.66
C ASP A 48 -6.50 6.76 -7.69
N SER A 49 -6.31 6.42 -8.96
CA SER A 49 -7.17 6.91 -10.06
C SER A 49 -8.63 6.48 -9.96
N MET A 50 -8.93 5.46 -9.16
CA MET A 50 -10.30 5.03 -8.86
C MET A 50 -10.95 5.89 -7.77
N SER A 51 -10.15 6.58 -6.94
CA SER A 51 -10.63 7.38 -5.80
C SER A 51 -11.04 8.81 -6.21
N ASN A 52 -12.24 9.21 -5.77
CA ASN A 52 -12.72 10.59 -5.95
C ASN A 52 -11.85 11.62 -5.20
N LEU A 53 -11.29 11.26 -4.05
CA LEU A 53 -10.38 12.15 -3.31
C LEU A 53 -9.12 12.43 -4.12
N SER A 54 -8.53 11.42 -4.77
CA SER A 54 -7.35 11.64 -5.63
C SER A 54 -7.68 12.56 -6.80
N LYS A 55 -8.85 12.39 -7.43
CA LYS A 55 -9.32 13.29 -8.51
C LYS A 55 -9.49 14.72 -8.03
N GLU A 56 -10.06 14.90 -6.84
CA GLU A 56 -10.24 16.21 -6.21
C GLU A 56 -8.88 16.87 -5.89
N TYR A 57 -7.92 16.13 -5.35
CA TYR A 57 -6.56 16.64 -5.12
C TYR A 57 -5.93 17.18 -6.40
N ILE A 58 -5.97 16.38 -7.48
CA ILE A 58 -5.38 16.75 -8.77
C ILE A 58 -6.04 18.02 -9.29
N PHE A 59 -7.37 18.09 -9.25
CA PHE A 59 -8.10 19.29 -9.65
C PHE A 59 -7.68 20.52 -8.85
N LEU A 60 -7.60 20.40 -7.51
CA LEU A 60 -7.20 21.52 -6.65
C LEU A 60 -5.75 21.94 -6.90
N LEU A 61 -4.83 21.00 -7.10
CA LEU A 61 -3.44 21.29 -7.44
C LEU A 61 -3.35 22.05 -8.77
N GLU A 62 -4.05 21.60 -9.81
CA GLU A 62 -3.99 22.22 -11.14
C GLU A 62 -4.65 23.59 -11.23
N LYS A 63 -5.70 23.84 -10.43
CA LYS A 63 -6.53 25.03 -10.53
C LYS A 63 -6.27 26.04 -9.43
N ASN A 64 -6.31 25.61 -8.17
CA ASN A 64 -6.30 26.48 -7.01
C ASN A 64 -4.89 26.66 -6.45
N TYR A 65 -4.03 25.64 -6.57
CA TYR A 65 -2.72 25.58 -5.95
C TYR A 65 -1.58 25.42 -6.97
N ARG A 66 -1.81 25.82 -8.23
CA ARG A 66 -0.81 25.69 -9.31
C ARG A 66 0.50 26.40 -9.03
N HIS A 67 0.47 27.47 -8.23
CA HIS A 67 1.66 28.22 -7.79
C HIS A 67 2.64 27.35 -6.99
N LEU A 68 2.21 26.22 -6.42
CA LEU A 68 3.12 25.28 -5.77
C LEU A 68 4.07 24.62 -6.79
N CYS A 69 3.61 24.43 -8.03
CA CYS A 69 4.44 23.89 -9.10
C CYS A 69 5.55 24.86 -9.55
N ASP A 70 5.47 26.13 -9.18
CA ASP A 70 6.56 27.11 -9.37
C ASP A 70 7.67 26.95 -8.31
N LYS A 71 7.38 26.25 -7.21
CA LYS A 71 8.26 26.10 -6.04
C LYS A 71 8.88 24.72 -5.92
N ALA A 72 8.20 23.69 -6.44
CA ALA A 72 8.65 22.31 -6.40
C ALA A 72 8.20 21.55 -7.65
N VAL A 73 8.96 20.52 -8.00
CA VAL A 73 8.56 19.56 -9.04
C VAL A 73 7.48 18.64 -8.46
N PHE A 74 6.34 18.48 -9.13
CA PHE A 74 5.30 17.55 -8.70
C PHE A 74 5.23 16.33 -9.63
N ASN A 75 5.18 15.14 -9.04
CA ASN A 75 4.94 13.87 -9.74
C ASN A 75 3.74 13.15 -9.11
N LEU A 76 2.66 12.97 -9.87
CA LEU A 76 1.49 12.19 -9.48
C LEU A 76 1.78 10.71 -9.76
N SER A 77 1.89 9.90 -8.72
CA SER A 77 2.13 8.46 -8.81
C SER A 77 0.87 7.70 -8.47
N ASP A 78 0.22 7.12 -9.48
CA ASP A 78 -0.95 6.27 -9.30
C ASP A 78 -0.52 4.89 -8.80
N ILE A 79 -0.96 4.54 -7.59
CA ILE A 79 -0.58 3.31 -6.90
C ILE A 79 -1.14 2.04 -7.55
N ASN A 80 -2.05 2.17 -8.52
CA ASN A 80 -2.57 1.06 -9.31
C ASN A 80 -1.58 0.59 -10.40
N TYR A 81 -0.52 1.35 -10.67
CA TYR A 81 0.56 0.94 -11.57
C TYR A 81 1.59 0.09 -10.81
N ILE A 82 2.01 -1.01 -11.42
CA ILE A 82 2.91 -1.99 -10.79
C ILE A 82 4.26 -1.36 -10.40
N GLU A 83 4.72 -0.39 -11.18
CA GLU A 83 5.95 0.36 -10.94
C GLU A 83 5.88 1.24 -9.68
N ASN A 84 4.68 1.58 -9.22
CA ASN A 84 4.43 2.42 -8.05
C ASN A 84 3.97 1.62 -6.81
N GLU A 85 3.68 0.33 -6.94
CA GLU A 85 3.18 -0.51 -5.84
C GLU A 85 4.16 -0.54 -4.64
N TRP A 86 5.45 -0.32 -4.87
CA TRP A 86 6.42 -0.29 -3.76
C TRP A 86 6.22 0.93 -2.83
N TYR A 87 5.61 2.03 -3.28
CA TYR A 87 5.34 3.19 -2.41
C TYR A 87 4.37 2.85 -1.28
N ILE A 88 3.33 2.06 -1.55
CA ILE A 88 2.37 1.62 -0.53
C ILE A 88 3.02 0.63 0.44
N LYS A 89 3.98 -0.16 -0.02
CA LYS A 89 4.79 -1.07 0.83
C LYS A 89 5.80 -0.32 1.67
N TRP A 90 6.38 0.76 1.13
CA TRP A 90 7.31 1.61 1.85
C TRP A 90 6.61 2.41 2.96
N LEU A 91 5.56 3.15 2.61
CA LEU A 91 4.94 4.13 3.50
C LEU A 91 3.77 3.59 4.32
N CYS A 92 3.18 2.46 3.90
CA CYS A 92 2.02 1.85 4.53
C CYS A 92 0.89 2.86 4.85
N PRO A 93 0.46 3.66 3.86
CA PRO A 93 -0.42 4.81 4.11
C PRO A 93 -1.78 4.38 4.66
N MET A 94 -2.32 5.18 5.59
CA MET A 94 -3.69 5.01 6.09
C MET A 94 -4.74 5.62 5.16
N SER A 95 -4.34 6.59 4.33
CA SER A 95 -5.20 7.27 3.36
C SER A 95 -4.39 7.74 2.16
N ILE A 96 -5.09 7.83 1.03
CA ILE A 96 -4.61 8.38 -0.24
C ILE A 96 -5.66 9.42 -0.67
N PRO A 97 -5.25 10.59 -1.19
CA PRO A 97 -3.89 10.95 -1.62
C PRO A 97 -2.93 11.28 -0.46
N LEU A 98 -1.64 11.05 -0.71
CA LEU A 98 -0.54 11.34 0.22
C LEU A 98 0.59 12.06 -0.51
N THR A 99 0.88 13.29 -0.10
CA THR A 99 2.00 14.09 -0.63
C THR A 99 3.27 13.76 0.13
N CYS A 100 4.27 13.21 -0.55
CA CYS A 100 5.61 12.96 -0.03
C CYS A 100 6.53 14.08 -0.50
N ILE A 101 7.09 14.85 0.42
CA ILE A 101 7.84 16.07 0.13
C ILE A 101 9.32 15.79 0.35
N PHE A 102 10.13 16.10 -0.64
CA PHE A 102 11.56 15.84 -0.64
C PHE A 102 12.35 17.12 -0.84
N SER A 103 13.53 17.17 -0.21
CA SER A 103 14.53 18.19 -0.45
C SER A 103 15.16 18.01 -1.84
N PRO A 104 15.89 19.02 -2.36
CA PRO A 104 16.59 18.89 -3.64
C PRO A 104 17.60 17.75 -3.70
N ASP A 105 18.20 17.37 -2.56
CA ASP A 105 19.13 16.24 -2.41
C ASP A 105 18.44 14.90 -2.15
N GLY A 106 17.10 14.85 -2.18
CA GLY A 106 16.34 13.60 -2.17
C GLY A 106 15.95 13.08 -0.79
N LYS A 107 16.17 13.87 0.26
CA LYS A 107 15.75 13.52 1.63
C LYS A 107 14.26 13.73 1.81
N LEU A 108 13.56 12.74 2.37
CA LEU A 108 12.16 12.87 2.75
C LEU A 108 11.99 13.87 3.91
N ILE A 109 11.31 14.98 3.64
CA ILE A 109 11.04 16.07 4.57
C ILE A 109 9.73 15.84 5.33
N ASP A 110 8.66 15.54 4.60
CA ASP A 110 7.32 15.46 5.18
C ASP A 110 6.37 14.54 4.40
N LEU A 111 5.29 14.15 5.07
CA LEU A 111 4.19 13.33 4.58
C LEU A 111 2.87 14.01 4.94
N ILE A 112 2.13 14.45 3.92
CA ILE A 112 0.91 15.27 4.10
C ILE A 112 -0.27 14.60 3.37
N PRO A 113 -1.21 13.97 4.10
CA PRO A 113 -2.36 13.31 3.52
C PRO A 113 -3.51 14.27 3.18
N GLY A 114 -4.45 13.78 2.38
CA GLY A 114 -5.76 14.41 2.18
C GLY A 114 -5.78 15.46 1.09
N VAL A 115 -6.87 16.23 1.07
CA VAL A 115 -7.22 17.16 -0.03
C VAL A 115 -7.72 18.52 0.47
N SER A 116 -7.59 18.79 1.77
CA SER A 116 -8.14 20.01 2.35
C SER A 116 -7.27 21.22 1.98
N LYS A 117 -7.80 22.42 2.23
CA LYS A 117 -7.01 23.66 2.10
C LYS A 117 -5.71 23.59 2.93
N GLU A 118 -5.79 23.03 4.13
CA GLU A 118 -4.65 22.83 5.03
C GLU A 118 -3.60 21.91 4.40
N THR A 119 -3.99 20.84 3.71
CA THR A 119 -3.04 19.96 2.98
C THR A 119 -2.09 20.78 2.10
N PHE A 120 -2.63 21.69 1.29
CA PHE A 120 -1.82 22.50 0.38
C PHE A 120 -1.01 23.59 1.10
N LEU A 121 -1.57 24.22 2.15
CA LEU A 121 -0.84 25.22 2.94
C LEU A 121 0.36 24.62 3.66
N TYR A 122 0.21 23.43 4.26
CA TYR A 122 1.32 22.74 4.91
C TYR A 122 2.30 22.15 3.90
N THR A 123 1.84 21.75 2.70
CA THR A 123 2.73 21.39 1.59
C THR A 123 3.61 22.57 1.20
N GLU A 124 3.03 23.75 1.04
CA GLU A 124 3.77 24.97 0.75
C GLU A 124 4.76 25.33 1.87
N GLU A 125 4.34 25.20 3.13
CA GLU A 125 5.18 25.44 4.29
C GLU A 125 6.40 24.51 4.32
N ALA A 126 6.18 23.20 4.15
CA ALA A 126 7.24 22.20 4.12
C ALA A 126 8.24 22.47 2.98
N ILE A 127 7.74 22.82 1.78
CA ILE A 127 8.58 23.17 0.62
C ILE A 127 9.43 24.41 0.93
N ASN A 128 8.84 25.46 1.49
CA ASN A 128 9.55 26.72 1.73
C ASN A 128 10.58 26.62 2.86
N LYS A 129 10.25 25.87 3.92
CA LYS A 129 11.12 25.75 5.11
C LYS A 129 12.13 24.62 5.00
N ALA A 130 11.89 23.66 4.11
CA ALA A 130 12.63 22.40 4.03
C ALA A 130 12.63 21.61 5.36
N GLU A 131 11.53 21.68 6.10
CA GLU A 131 11.37 21.08 7.42
C GLU A 131 10.02 20.36 7.54
N THR A 132 10.00 19.32 8.39
CA THR A 132 8.76 18.60 8.73
C THR A 132 7.78 19.51 9.46
N THR A 133 6.55 19.59 8.99
CA THR A 133 5.47 20.37 9.61
C THR A 133 4.79 19.62 10.75
N ASP A 134 3.94 20.32 11.51
CA ASP A 134 3.10 19.70 12.54
C ASP A 134 1.78 19.10 11.99
N PHE A 135 1.57 19.12 10.66
CA PHE A 135 0.37 18.53 10.06
C PHE A 135 0.27 17.04 10.40
N HIS A 136 -0.90 16.62 10.87
CA HIS A 136 -1.06 15.25 11.35
C HIS A 136 -1.02 14.24 10.20
N TRP A 137 -0.16 13.23 10.34
CA TRP A 137 -0.13 12.06 9.45
C TRP A 137 -0.45 10.80 10.27
N PRO A 138 -1.68 10.27 10.15
CA PRO A 138 -2.02 8.96 10.67
C PRO A 138 -1.18 7.89 9.96
N ASN A 139 -0.48 7.07 10.72
CA ASN A 139 0.37 6.03 10.17
C ASN A 139 0.21 4.73 10.97
N ARG A 140 0.65 3.61 10.37
CA ARG A 140 0.56 2.27 10.99
C ARG A 140 1.74 1.94 11.90
N PHE A 141 2.73 2.81 11.97
CA PHE A 141 3.87 2.63 12.86
C PHE A 141 3.48 3.08 14.28
N THR A 142 4.11 2.49 15.29
CA THR A 142 3.89 2.87 16.70
C THR A 142 4.60 4.18 17.07
N MET A 143 4.88 5.04 16.08
CA MET A 143 5.71 6.23 16.18
C MET A 143 4.95 7.45 15.64
N ASN A 144 5.23 8.62 16.21
CA ASN A 144 4.75 9.88 15.64
C ASN A 144 5.50 10.22 14.33
N LYS A 145 4.93 11.11 13.52
CA LYS A 145 5.46 11.52 12.21
C LYS A 145 6.94 11.92 12.26
N LYS A 146 7.33 12.83 13.17
CA LYS A 146 8.72 13.32 13.27
C LYS A 146 9.71 12.21 13.62
N SER A 147 9.30 11.24 14.44
CA SER A 147 10.15 10.11 14.82
C SER A 147 10.31 9.07 13.73
N VAL A 148 9.29 8.83 12.91
CA VAL A 148 9.32 7.77 11.89
C VAL A 148 9.92 8.21 10.56
N LEU A 149 9.83 9.50 10.20
CA LEU A 149 10.33 10.02 8.92
C LEU A 149 11.81 9.69 8.65
N PRO A 150 12.76 9.83 9.60
CA PRO A 150 14.16 9.46 9.35
C PRO A 150 14.36 7.97 9.04
N PHE A 151 13.52 7.09 9.61
CA PHE A 151 13.58 5.66 9.30
C PHE A 151 13.00 5.36 7.91
N LEU A 152 11.93 6.05 7.51
CA LEU A 152 11.36 5.91 6.17
C LEU A 152 12.30 6.46 5.10
N ASP A 153 12.95 7.60 5.36
CA ASP A 153 13.98 8.17 4.50
C ASP A 153 15.15 7.20 4.30
N ASN A 154 15.69 6.64 5.40
CA ASN A 154 16.73 5.63 5.30
C ASN A 154 16.24 4.38 4.57
N LEU A 155 15.02 3.91 4.82
CA LEU A 155 14.49 2.74 4.13
C LEU A 155 14.33 2.96 2.62
N LEU A 156 13.96 4.17 2.19
CA LEU A 156 13.99 4.56 0.77
C LEU A 156 15.40 4.48 0.21
N GLN A 157 16.39 5.00 0.93
CA GLN A 157 17.80 4.88 0.52
C GLN A 157 18.22 3.42 0.40
N GLN A 158 17.88 2.57 1.38
CA GLN A 158 18.20 1.13 1.31
C GLN A 158 17.51 0.43 0.13
N LYS A 159 16.28 0.82 -0.22
CA LYS A 159 15.63 0.31 -1.44
C LYS A 159 16.44 0.72 -2.69
N ARG A 160 16.84 1.98 -2.79
CA ARG A 160 17.65 2.47 -3.93
C ARG A 160 18.98 1.74 -4.01
N ASP A 161 19.67 1.56 -2.88
CA ASP A 161 20.92 0.79 -2.80
C ASP A 161 20.71 -0.63 -3.33
N ILE A 162 19.66 -1.33 -2.88
CA ILE A 162 19.32 -2.68 -3.35
C ILE A 162 19.04 -2.72 -4.85
N ASP A 163 18.29 -1.75 -5.40
CA ASP A 163 18.03 -1.66 -6.85
C ASP A 163 19.33 -1.47 -7.66
N GLU A 164 20.32 -0.79 -7.08
CA GLU A 164 21.64 -0.54 -7.67
C GLU A 164 22.65 -1.67 -7.39
N GLY A 165 22.25 -2.71 -6.67
CA GLY A 165 23.10 -3.85 -6.36
C GLY A 165 23.99 -3.67 -5.14
N VAL A 166 23.68 -2.70 -4.27
CA VAL A 166 24.41 -2.38 -3.04
C VAL A 166 23.62 -2.88 -1.82
N TYR A 167 24.28 -3.60 -0.90
CA TYR A 167 23.65 -4.11 0.31
C TYR A 167 24.41 -3.69 1.58
N SER A 168 23.66 -3.14 2.55
CA SER A 168 24.16 -2.77 3.88
C SER A 168 23.45 -3.57 4.99
N PRO A 169 23.96 -4.77 5.37
CA PRO A 169 23.27 -5.66 6.31
C PRO A 169 22.97 -5.04 7.68
N SER A 170 23.89 -4.24 8.21
CA SER A 170 23.76 -3.60 9.53
C SER A 170 22.66 -2.55 9.54
N GLU A 171 22.57 -1.73 8.49
CA GLU A 171 21.55 -0.68 8.39
C GLU A 171 20.15 -1.28 8.21
N LEU A 172 20.01 -2.28 7.33
CA LEU A 172 18.73 -2.96 7.13
C LEU A 172 18.28 -3.75 8.35
N SER A 173 19.20 -4.36 9.10
CA SER A 173 18.85 -5.00 10.38
C SER A 173 18.32 -3.99 11.39
N ARG A 174 18.99 -2.84 11.54
CA ARG A 174 18.52 -1.75 12.41
C ARG A 174 17.14 -1.23 12.01
N LEU A 175 16.88 -1.09 10.71
CA LEU A 175 15.58 -0.66 10.19
C LEU A 175 14.50 -1.71 10.41
N ALA A 176 14.81 -3.00 10.22
CA ALA A 176 13.90 -4.10 10.49
C ALA A 176 13.45 -4.10 11.96
N ASP A 177 14.40 -3.98 12.89
CA ASP A 177 14.11 -3.93 14.33
C ASP A 177 13.33 -2.66 14.73
N SER A 178 13.64 -1.51 14.11
CA SER A 178 13.04 -0.23 14.48
C SER A 178 11.62 -0.06 13.94
N LEU A 179 11.37 -0.41 12.68
CA LEU A 179 10.07 -0.23 12.04
C LEU A 179 9.13 -1.42 12.27
N ASN A 180 9.69 -2.61 12.49
CA ASN A 180 8.97 -3.85 12.79
C ASN A 180 7.77 -4.12 11.86
N TYR A 181 8.02 -4.15 10.55
CA TYR A 181 7.01 -4.40 9.54
C TYR A 181 7.58 -5.14 8.31
N PRO A 182 6.74 -5.71 7.42
CA PRO A 182 7.18 -6.65 6.40
C PRO A 182 8.24 -6.11 5.41
N TYR A 183 8.12 -4.86 4.96
CA TYR A 183 8.94 -4.39 3.85
C TYR A 183 10.43 -4.24 4.20
N SER A 184 10.77 -3.83 5.42
CA SER A 184 12.18 -3.76 5.85
C SER A 184 12.83 -5.13 5.93
N ASN A 185 12.11 -6.14 6.42
CA ASN A 185 12.57 -7.53 6.41
C ASN A 185 12.69 -8.10 4.98
N TYR A 186 11.80 -7.67 4.08
CA TYR A 186 11.87 -8.04 2.68
C TYR A 186 13.11 -7.44 1.98
N LEU A 187 13.43 -6.16 2.20
CA LEU A 187 14.66 -5.57 1.64
C LEU A 187 15.92 -6.25 2.20
N LYS A 188 15.92 -6.59 3.49
CA LYS A 188 16.99 -7.42 4.08
C LYS A 188 17.09 -8.76 3.37
N LEU A 189 15.98 -9.47 3.17
CA LEU A 189 15.95 -10.74 2.43
C LEU A 189 16.54 -10.61 1.02
N LEU A 190 16.19 -9.55 0.28
CA LEU A 190 16.75 -9.30 -1.04
C LEU A 190 18.27 -9.10 -1.00
N GLY A 191 18.76 -8.30 -0.04
CA GLY A 191 20.19 -8.07 0.14
C GLY A 191 20.98 -9.34 0.46
N GLU A 192 20.46 -10.18 1.37
CA GLU A 192 21.10 -11.47 1.69
C GLU A 192 21.14 -12.41 0.47
N LEU A 193 20.08 -12.40 -0.35
CA LEU A 193 20.04 -13.17 -1.60
C LEU A 193 21.04 -12.64 -2.64
N MET A 194 21.25 -11.32 -2.71
CA MET A 194 22.24 -10.70 -3.61
C MET A 194 23.67 -11.13 -3.26
N GLU A 195 24.02 -11.17 -1.98
CA GLU A 195 25.32 -11.65 -1.48
C GLU A 195 25.45 -13.19 -1.50
N GLN A 196 24.39 -13.90 -1.90
CA GLN A 196 24.32 -15.36 -1.88
C GLN A 196 24.48 -15.95 -0.46
N ASP A 197 24.19 -15.17 0.59
CA ASP A 197 24.16 -15.65 1.97
C ASP A 197 22.86 -16.41 2.23
N THR A 198 22.93 -17.73 2.05
CA THR A 198 21.78 -18.61 2.31
C THR A 198 21.34 -18.66 3.78
N ILE A 199 22.24 -18.41 4.73
CA ILE A 199 21.91 -18.42 6.16
C ILE A 199 21.19 -17.12 6.50
N GLY A 200 21.77 -15.98 6.11
CA GLY A 200 21.17 -14.66 6.27
C GLY A 200 19.80 -14.58 5.61
N ALA A 201 19.67 -15.07 4.37
CA ALA A 201 18.40 -15.07 3.64
C ALA A 201 17.33 -15.89 4.35
N ARG A 202 17.68 -17.07 4.89
CA ARG A 202 16.72 -17.89 5.65
C ARG A 202 16.31 -17.22 6.96
N GLN A 203 17.23 -16.54 7.64
CA GLN A 203 16.91 -15.77 8.86
C GLN A 203 15.98 -14.59 8.55
N ALA A 204 16.30 -13.79 7.53
CA ALA A 204 15.45 -12.67 7.10
C ALA A 204 14.05 -13.15 6.65
N ALA A 205 13.99 -14.28 5.94
CA ALA A 205 12.73 -14.89 5.56
C ALA A 205 11.92 -15.36 6.79
N GLN A 206 12.56 -15.94 7.81
CA GLN A 206 11.90 -16.29 9.08
C GLN A 206 11.32 -15.06 9.78
N SER A 207 12.12 -13.99 9.95
CA SER A 207 11.66 -12.73 10.54
C SER A 207 10.51 -12.09 9.77
N LEU A 208 10.54 -12.15 8.43
CA LEU A 208 9.41 -11.72 7.61
C LEU A 208 8.17 -12.57 7.91
N MET A 209 8.28 -13.90 7.94
CA MET A 209 7.16 -14.81 8.20
C MET A 209 6.51 -14.62 9.58
N GLU A 210 7.25 -14.17 10.60
CA GLU A 210 6.70 -13.81 11.91
C GLU A 210 5.72 -12.63 11.86
N LEU A 211 5.80 -11.81 10.81
CA LEU A 211 4.93 -10.67 10.55
C LEU A 211 3.73 -11.03 9.64
N GLU A 212 3.58 -12.30 9.25
CA GLU A 212 2.46 -12.74 8.41
C GLU A 212 1.16 -12.75 9.22
N THR A 213 0.30 -11.80 8.88
CA THR A 213 -1.09 -11.69 9.33
C THR A 213 -1.96 -11.57 8.08
N PRO A 214 -3.27 -11.82 8.16
CA PRO A 214 -4.13 -11.61 7.00
C PRO A 214 -4.07 -10.18 6.44
N ALA A 215 -3.96 -9.16 7.31
CA ALA A 215 -3.85 -7.76 6.89
C ALA A 215 -2.50 -7.44 6.23
N SER A 216 -1.39 -7.97 6.74
CA SER A 216 -0.09 -7.82 6.07
C SER A 216 -0.01 -8.65 4.80
N LEU A 217 -0.61 -9.85 4.76
CA LEU A 217 -0.63 -10.69 3.57
C LEU A 217 -1.39 -10.04 2.40
N GLU A 218 -2.42 -9.24 2.69
CA GLU A 218 -3.13 -8.46 1.67
C GLU A 218 -2.22 -7.43 0.98
N LEU A 219 -1.33 -6.77 1.73
CA LEU A 219 -0.43 -5.73 1.21
C LEU A 219 0.93 -6.27 0.71
N TYR A 220 1.44 -7.35 1.32
CA TYR A 220 2.81 -7.85 1.12
C TYR A 220 2.84 -9.29 0.59
N LYS A 221 1.83 -9.66 -0.20
CA LYS A 221 1.65 -11.04 -0.69
C LYS A 221 2.90 -11.61 -1.35
N ASN A 222 3.52 -10.85 -2.25
CA ASN A 222 4.66 -11.32 -3.05
C ASN A 222 5.93 -11.45 -2.20
N GLU A 223 6.07 -10.59 -1.19
CA GLU A 223 7.15 -10.60 -0.22
C GLU A 223 7.08 -11.87 0.63
N PHE A 224 5.89 -12.21 1.14
CA PHE A 224 5.68 -13.47 1.86
C PHE A 224 5.87 -14.71 0.98
N ILE A 225 5.43 -14.67 -0.29
CA ILE A 225 5.70 -15.76 -1.24
C ILE A 225 7.20 -15.95 -1.44
N THR A 226 7.96 -14.85 -1.55
CA THR A 226 9.42 -14.90 -1.69
C THR A 226 10.07 -15.53 -0.46
N ALA A 227 9.68 -15.10 0.74
CA ALA A 227 10.14 -15.71 1.99
C ALA A 227 9.83 -17.21 2.05
N LYS A 228 8.60 -17.62 1.72
CA LYS A 228 8.17 -19.03 1.69
C LYS A 228 9.03 -19.87 0.76
N LYS A 229 9.37 -19.38 -0.44
CA LYS A 229 10.27 -20.05 -1.39
C LYS A 229 11.70 -20.20 -0.89
N VAL A 230 12.21 -19.21 -0.15
CA VAL A 230 13.56 -19.27 0.46
C VAL A 230 13.60 -20.29 1.59
N LEU A 231 12.51 -20.40 2.36
CA LEU A 231 12.40 -21.36 3.46
C LEU A 231 12.17 -22.79 2.97
N ASP A 232 11.38 -22.95 1.91
CA ASP A 232 11.06 -24.22 1.26
C ASP A 232 11.16 -24.08 -0.27
N GLN A 233 12.19 -24.68 -0.86
CA GLN A 233 12.41 -24.66 -2.32
C GLN A 233 11.32 -25.39 -3.11
N ASN A 234 10.56 -26.28 -2.46
CA ASN A 234 9.43 -26.98 -3.07
C ASN A 234 8.10 -26.23 -2.84
N PHE A 235 8.15 -25.01 -2.29
CA PHE A 235 6.96 -24.21 -2.05
C PHE A 235 6.19 -24.00 -3.36
N ASP A 236 4.92 -24.39 -3.34
CA ASP A 236 4.00 -24.26 -4.46
C ASP A 236 2.79 -23.44 -4.02
N ILE A 237 2.71 -22.22 -4.55
CA ILE A 237 1.60 -21.29 -4.30
C ILE A 237 0.23 -21.87 -4.66
N SER A 238 0.16 -22.76 -5.67
CA SER A 238 -1.10 -23.36 -6.10
C SER A 238 -1.71 -24.29 -5.04
N LYS A 239 -0.89 -24.75 -4.09
CA LYS A 239 -1.31 -25.61 -2.98
C LYS A 239 -1.77 -24.84 -1.75
N GLU A 240 -1.52 -23.53 -1.70
CA GLU A 240 -1.93 -22.69 -0.57
C GLU A 240 -3.46 -22.61 -0.45
N PRO A 241 -3.99 -22.28 0.75
CA PRO A 241 -5.42 -22.10 0.93
C PRO A 241 -5.95 -21.02 -0.02
N ASN A 242 -7.06 -21.31 -0.68
CA ASN A 242 -7.68 -20.43 -1.66
C ASN A 242 -9.18 -20.29 -1.35
N ILE A 243 -9.60 -19.10 -0.94
CA ILE A 243 -10.97 -18.83 -0.55
C ILE A 243 -11.80 -18.41 -1.76
N ARG A 244 -13.00 -18.98 -1.89
CA ARG A 244 -14.01 -18.56 -2.87
C ARG A 244 -15.39 -18.55 -2.23
N VAL A 245 -16.27 -17.68 -2.74
CA VAL A 245 -17.72 -17.68 -2.50
C VAL A 245 -18.43 -17.59 -3.84
N ASP A 246 -19.71 -17.99 -3.88
CA ASP A 246 -20.51 -17.95 -5.11
C ASP A 246 -20.85 -16.51 -5.52
N SER A 247 -21.02 -15.62 -4.54
CA SER A 247 -21.23 -14.18 -4.74
C SER A 247 -20.69 -13.39 -3.56
N THR A 248 -20.08 -12.24 -3.83
CA THR A 248 -19.75 -11.21 -2.83
C THR A 248 -20.90 -10.22 -2.62
N ASN A 249 -21.96 -10.30 -3.41
CA ASN A 249 -23.18 -9.50 -3.28
C ASN A 249 -24.36 -10.41 -2.95
N ILE A 250 -24.92 -10.27 -1.75
CA ILE A 250 -26.04 -11.07 -1.27
C ILE A 250 -27.27 -10.17 -1.18
N TYR A 251 -28.35 -10.55 -1.86
CA TYR A 251 -29.63 -9.86 -1.77
C TYR A 251 -30.62 -10.68 -0.94
N LEU A 252 -31.11 -10.10 0.15
CA LEU A 252 -32.11 -10.69 1.01
C LEU A 252 -33.50 -10.17 0.62
N THR A 253 -34.43 -11.10 0.43
CA THR A 253 -35.82 -10.81 0.07
C THR A 253 -36.75 -11.05 1.25
N ASN A 254 -37.89 -10.35 1.28
CA ASN A 254 -38.95 -10.55 2.28
C ASN A 254 -38.50 -10.33 3.73
N CYS A 255 -37.47 -9.49 3.92
CA CYS A 255 -37.10 -9.00 5.24
C CYS A 255 -38.22 -8.09 5.77
N LYS A 256 -38.36 -8.02 7.09
CA LYS A 256 -39.32 -7.14 7.76
C LYS A 256 -38.62 -6.49 8.93
N GLN A 257 -38.98 -5.24 9.22
CA GLN A 257 -38.48 -4.52 10.38
C GLN A 257 -38.62 -5.37 11.65
N ASP A 258 -37.56 -5.39 12.46
CA ASP A 258 -37.43 -6.12 13.72
C ASP A 258 -37.60 -7.65 13.62
N LYS A 259 -37.63 -8.22 12.41
CA LYS A 259 -37.71 -9.66 12.19
C LYS A 259 -36.39 -10.26 11.74
N LYS A 260 -35.93 -11.23 12.54
CA LYS A 260 -34.73 -12.00 12.27
C LYS A 260 -34.89 -12.87 11.02
N THR A 261 -34.07 -12.62 10.00
CA THR A 261 -34.02 -13.36 8.73
C THR A 261 -32.69 -14.11 8.65
N PRO A 262 -32.68 -15.47 8.67
CA PRO A 262 -31.45 -16.23 8.52
C PRO A 262 -30.98 -16.24 7.07
N PHE A 263 -29.67 -16.24 6.86
CA PHE A 263 -29.04 -16.48 5.56
C PHE A 263 -27.67 -17.15 5.74
N GLU A 264 -27.14 -17.73 4.66
CA GLU A 264 -25.87 -18.45 4.71
C GLU A 264 -24.94 -17.98 3.57
N VAL A 265 -23.65 -17.93 3.88
CA VAL A 265 -22.58 -17.74 2.90
C VAL A 265 -21.84 -19.06 2.77
N LEU A 266 -21.90 -19.68 1.60
CA LEU A 266 -21.14 -20.89 1.34
C LEU A 266 -19.69 -20.52 0.97
N VAL A 267 -18.77 -20.80 1.89
CA VAL A 267 -17.34 -20.53 1.70
C VAL A 267 -16.63 -21.79 1.27
N TYR A 268 -15.87 -21.69 0.18
CA TYR A 268 -15.10 -22.78 -0.42
C TYR A 268 -13.62 -22.60 -0.14
N ASN A 269 -12.93 -23.71 0.07
CA ASN A 269 -11.49 -23.82 0.00
C ASN A 269 -11.11 -24.59 -1.28
N ASP A 270 -10.73 -23.85 -2.31
CA ASP A 270 -10.28 -24.42 -3.57
C ASP A 270 -8.79 -24.82 -3.52
N GLY A 271 -8.09 -24.56 -2.42
CA GLY A 271 -6.68 -24.91 -2.19
C GLY A 271 -6.46 -26.35 -1.74
N ASP A 272 -5.19 -26.72 -1.60
CA ASP A 272 -4.76 -28.07 -1.17
C ASP A 272 -4.38 -28.11 0.32
N LYS A 273 -4.30 -26.96 0.98
CA LYS A 273 -4.08 -26.81 2.43
C LYS A 273 -5.34 -26.32 3.14
N PRO A 274 -5.51 -26.61 4.44
CA PRO A 274 -6.67 -26.15 5.20
C PRO A 274 -6.81 -24.62 5.21
N LEU A 275 -8.02 -24.15 4.93
CA LEU A 275 -8.40 -22.74 5.05
C LEU A 275 -8.90 -22.50 6.47
N LYS A 276 -8.22 -21.62 7.20
CA LYS A 276 -8.57 -21.21 8.56
C LYS A 276 -9.17 -19.82 8.52
N ILE A 277 -10.41 -19.68 8.98
CA ILE A 277 -11.06 -18.39 9.20
C ILE A 277 -10.76 -17.98 10.64
N SER A 278 -10.04 -16.88 10.80
CA SER A 278 -9.58 -16.37 12.10
C SER A 278 -10.53 -15.35 12.71
N LYS A 279 -11.27 -14.61 11.89
CA LYS A 279 -12.20 -13.58 12.35
C LYS A 279 -13.30 -13.34 11.32
N ILE A 280 -14.49 -13.03 11.80
CA ILE A 280 -15.58 -12.47 11.00
C ILE A 280 -16.03 -11.18 11.66
N HIS A 281 -16.11 -10.11 10.89
CA HIS A 281 -16.57 -8.80 11.34
C HIS A 281 -17.74 -8.35 10.50
N THR A 282 -18.77 -7.79 11.13
CA THR A 282 -19.94 -7.22 10.47
C THR A 282 -19.97 -5.72 10.72
N SER A 283 -20.35 -4.94 9.71
CA SER A 283 -20.35 -3.46 9.83
C SER A 283 -21.44 -2.91 10.75
N CYS A 284 -22.38 -3.75 11.19
CA CYS A 284 -23.52 -3.35 12.01
C CYS A 284 -24.02 -4.53 12.87
N SER A 285 -24.59 -4.21 14.02
CA SER A 285 -25.30 -5.17 14.88
C SER A 285 -26.54 -5.79 14.22
N CYS A 286 -27.10 -5.18 13.17
CA CYS A 286 -28.18 -5.77 12.38
C CYS A 286 -27.78 -7.07 11.68
N VAL A 287 -26.48 -7.36 11.51
CA VAL A 287 -25.98 -8.63 10.97
C VAL A 287 -25.20 -9.36 12.05
N GLU A 288 -25.74 -10.48 12.52
CA GLU A 288 -25.15 -11.32 13.54
C GLU A 288 -24.62 -12.61 12.91
N GLN A 289 -23.35 -12.95 13.19
CA GLN A 289 -22.83 -14.27 12.88
C GLN A 289 -23.39 -15.31 13.87
N HIS A 290 -23.79 -16.47 13.37
CA HIS A 290 -24.04 -17.63 14.23
C HIS A 290 -22.75 -18.00 14.99
N LYS A 291 -22.87 -18.29 16.29
CA LYS A 291 -21.72 -18.67 17.12
C LYS A 291 -21.38 -20.14 16.88
N TYR A 292 -20.18 -20.38 16.37
CA TYR A 292 -19.63 -21.72 16.23
C TYR A 292 -18.78 -22.07 17.45
N GLU A 293 -18.77 -23.36 17.82
CA GLU A 293 -17.80 -23.87 18.80
C GLU A 293 -16.45 -24.07 18.11
N GLY A 294 -15.43 -23.33 18.55
CA GLY A 294 -14.06 -23.45 18.05
C GLY A 294 -13.76 -22.66 16.77
N GLU A 295 -12.60 -22.96 16.18
CA GLU A 295 -12.13 -22.31 14.95
C GLU A 295 -12.83 -22.88 13.72
N ILE A 296 -13.17 -22.02 12.76
CA ILE A 296 -13.75 -22.46 11.48
C ILE A 296 -12.60 -22.87 10.55
N ILE A 297 -12.44 -24.18 10.32
CA ILE A 297 -11.43 -24.76 9.43
C ILE A 297 -12.11 -25.51 8.29
N ILE A 298 -11.89 -25.06 7.07
CA ILE A 298 -12.43 -25.65 5.84
C ILE A 298 -11.34 -26.52 5.20
N LYS A 299 -11.60 -27.83 5.14
CA LYS A 299 -10.67 -28.82 4.56
C LYS A 299 -10.37 -28.52 3.08
N PRO A 300 -9.24 -28.99 2.55
CA PRO A 300 -8.91 -28.87 1.12
C PRO A 300 -10.04 -29.36 0.21
N LYS A 301 -10.34 -28.61 -0.86
CA LYS A 301 -11.39 -28.92 -1.84
C LYS A 301 -12.79 -29.12 -1.24
N LYS A 302 -13.08 -28.50 -0.09
CA LYS A 302 -14.38 -28.56 0.58
C LYS A 302 -14.97 -27.17 0.76
N SER A 303 -16.23 -27.12 1.13
CA SER A 303 -16.94 -25.92 1.50
C SER A 303 -17.60 -26.06 2.87
N SER A 304 -17.91 -24.93 3.49
CA SER A 304 -18.67 -24.86 4.73
C SER A 304 -19.66 -23.68 4.67
N PRO A 305 -20.94 -23.89 5.03
CA PRO A 305 -21.89 -22.80 5.17
C PRO A 305 -21.59 -21.99 6.43
N ILE A 306 -21.42 -20.68 6.27
CA ILE A 306 -21.31 -19.72 7.37
C ILE A 306 -22.67 -19.03 7.53
N LYS A 307 -23.28 -19.22 8.69
CA LYS A 307 -24.65 -18.79 8.99
C LYS A 307 -24.66 -17.42 9.63
N PHE A 308 -25.57 -16.59 9.15
CA PHE A 308 -25.80 -15.24 9.62
C PHE A 308 -27.29 -15.01 9.86
N TYR A 309 -27.57 -13.97 10.62
CA TYR A 309 -28.92 -13.49 10.85
C TYR A 309 -28.98 -11.99 10.63
N PHE A 310 -29.93 -11.56 9.82
CA PHE A 310 -30.21 -10.16 9.55
C PHE A 310 -31.46 -9.70 10.29
N THR A 311 -31.34 -8.67 11.11
CA THR A 311 -32.45 -8.04 11.83
C THR A 311 -32.41 -6.53 11.55
N PRO A 312 -33.17 -6.04 10.56
CA PRO A 312 -33.21 -4.62 10.23
C PRO A 312 -34.01 -3.84 11.29
N ASP A 313 -33.51 -2.66 11.64
CA ASP A 313 -34.13 -1.73 12.60
C ASP A 313 -34.97 -0.64 11.91
N THR A 314 -34.89 -0.55 10.58
CA THR A 314 -35.52 0.47 9.74
C THR A 314 -36.09 -0.14 8.47
N GLU A 315 -37.07 0.53 7.86
CA GLU A 315 -37.63 0.17 6.54
C GLU A 315 -36.80 0.79 5.40
N GLY A 316 -36.92 0.23 4.19
CA GLY A 316 -36.27 0.71 2.98
C GLY A 316 -35.01 -0.07 2.56
N GLU A 317 -34.20 0.54 1.69
CA GLU A 317 -32.97 -0.09 1.18
C GLU A 317 -31.85 -0.05 2.23
N ILE A 318 -31.37 -1.22 2.60
CA ILE A 318 -30.33 -1.39 3.62
C ILE A 318 -29.13 -2.12 3.01
N PHE A 319 -27.94 -1.56 3.20
CA PHE A 319 -26.65 -2.15 2.82
C PHE A 319 -25.81 -2.41 4.08
N ARG A 320 -25.19 -3.58 4.15
CA ARG A 320 -24.31 -4.01 5.24
C ARG A 320 -23.13 -4.79 4.68
N ASP A 321 -22.04 -4.82 5.45
CA ASP A 321 -20.79 -5.46 5.03
C ASP A 321 -20.40 -6.55 6.02
N ILE A 322 -19.86 -7.63 5.48
CA ILE A 322 -19.26 -8.74 6.21
C ILE A 322 -17.83 -8.87 5.71
N PHE A 323 -16.88 -8.92 6.65
CA PHE A 323 -15.47 -9.15 6.39
C PHE A 323 -15.08 -10.49 7.01
N ILE A 324 -14.61 -11.42 6.18
CA ILE A 324 -14.13 -12.74 6.61
C ILE A 324 -12.62 -12.74 6.48
N THR A 325 -11.93 -12.79 7.61
CA THR A 325 -10.47 -12.82 7.69
C THR A 325 -9.98 -14.28 7.76
N SER A 326 -9.04 -14.64 6.90
CA SER A 326 -8.52 -16.00 6.77
C SER A 326 -7.04 -16.04 6.38
N ASN A 327 -6.45 -17.25 6.37
CA ASN A 327 -5.11 -17.49 5.83
C ASN A 327 -5.09 -17.75 4.31
N ALA A 328 -6.15 -17.39 3.58
CA ALA A 328 -6.20 -17.59 2.14
C ALA A 328 -5.21 -16.66 1.41
N ILE A 329 -4.35 -17.22 0.55
CA ILE A 329 -3.31 -16.42 -0.12
C ILE A 329 -3.86 -15.57 -1.27
N ASN A 330 -5.02 -15.96 -1.82
CA ASN A 330 -5.66 -15.22 -2.91
C ASN A 330 -6.43 -13.99 -2.40
N MET A 331 -7.06 -14.11 -1.23
CA MET A 331 -7.89 -13.06 -0.64
C MET A 331 -7.95 -13.24 0.89
N PRO A 332 -6.94 -12.74 1.63
CA PRO A 332 -6.86 -12.91 3.07
C PRO A 332 -8.04 -12.29 3.82
N ILE A 333 -8.59 -11.18 3.28
CA ILE A 333 -9.79 -10.52 3.76
C ILE A 333 -10.84 -10.56 2.66
N LEU A 334 -11.84 -11.41 2.81
CA LEU A 334 -12.98 -11.48 1.91
C LEU A 334 -14.06 -10.49 2.36
N HIS A 335 -14.39 -9.53 1.49
CA HIS A 335 -15.48 -8.57 1.69
C HIS A 335 -16.74 -9.04 0.97
N ILE A 336 -17.87 -9.03 1.69
CA ILE A 336 -19.20 -9.38 1.19
C ILE A 336 -20.15 -8.24 1.53
N THR A 337 -20.88 -7.76 0.54
CA THR A 337 -21.97 -6.80 0.71
C THR A 337 -23.31 -7.53 0.77
N VAL A 338 -24.08 -7.25 1.81
CA VAL A 338 -25.45 -7.73 2.01
C VAL A 338 -26.38 -6.56 1.79
N SER A 339 -27.38 -6.75 0.93
CA SER A 339 -28.41 -5.76 0.61
C SER A 339 -29.79 -6.35 0.84
N ALA A 340 -30.73 -5.53 1.28
CA ALA A 340 -32.12 -5.91 1.49
C ALA A 340 -33.05 -4.72 1.22
N ASN A 341 -34.27 -5.02 0.79
CA ASN A 341 -35.38 -4.07 0.82
C ASN A 341 -36.36 -4.55 1.90
N VAL A 342 -36.53 -3.75 2.96
CA VAL A 342 -37.22 -4.11 4.21
C VAL A 342 -38.59 -3.47 4.29
#